data_AF-A0A1G6T264-F1
#
_entry.id   AF-A0A1G6T264-F1
#
_cell.length_a   1.000
_cell.length_b   1.000
_cell.length_c   1.000
_cell.angle_alpha   90.00
_cell.angle_beta   90.00
_cell.angle_gamma   90.00
#
_symmetry.space_group_name_H-M   'P 1'
#
loop_
_entity.id
_entity.type
_entity.pdbx_description
1 polymer ?
#
loop_
_entity_poly.entity_id
_entity_poly.type
_entity_poly.pdbx_seq_one_letter_code
_entity_poly.pdbx_strand_id
1 'polypeptide(L)'
;MKRSITLKFLPYLLPVLLLATISSCKKDENNKLIVTAGKYENGFFILNEGSYQTLNGNVSYFDYGTGKLTDSAFTKENPDKSFAPNTTSLESGTIFNHKIYLLVKGGGPLVVTDELTLKETGRIAASMDNDWRSFIALDNNNGLVSTAKGIYPLNLSTLALGTKIAGVDGEVGDMIKAGNYIFVLSQTDGVVILKADFSIAKKIADLDVAFAKGKDGSIWAAGSNQLVSIDPVTLTVKNIAVPFVINGSWGAWHTGSITASTTDDAIFLAKNEQYNGGTEIYKYTATNAASFTTPFIKIPDGKEMYGQGISYNAKLNQLIVTTVKSGYGENFKVNDLYFYDTATGAQKADVAYTGLYFPAMPLFHQ
;
A
#
# COMPACT_ATOMS: atom_id res chain seq x y z
N MET A 1 108.94 40.38 -11.53
CA MET A 1 109.19 40.40 -12.99
C MET A 1 107.94 39.91 -13.70
N LYS A 2 107.54 40.58 -14.79
CA LYS A 2 106.22 40.63 -15.45
C LYS A 2 105.46 39.29 -15.67
N ARG A 3 104.12 39.34 -15.46
CA ARG A 3 102.98 38.85 -16.31
C ARG A 3 101.79 38.52 -15.38
N SER A 4 100.74 39.36 -15.30
CA SER A 4 99.56 39.42 -16.19
C SER A 4 99.00 38.04 -16.56
N ILE A 5 97.78 37.73 -16.11
CA ILE A 5 96.61 37.55 -16.98
C ILE A 5 95.32 37.62 -16.13
N THR A 6 94.48 38.55 -16.55
CA THR A 6 93.06 38.79 -16.23
C THR A 6 92.15 37.58 -16.47
N LEU A 7 91.10 37.42 -15.66
CA LEU A 7 89.77 37.10 -16.19
C LEU A 7 88.68 37.70 -15.30
N LYS A 8 87.70 38.34 -15.94
CA LYS A 8 86.75 39.30 -15.38
C LYS A 8 85.65 38.64 -14.55
N PHE A 9 85.33 39.28 -13.42
CA PHE A 9 84.10 39.11 -12.66
C PHE A 9 82.87 39.46 -13.50
N LEU A 10 81.83 38.63 -13.42
CA LEU A 10 80.44 39.12 -13.50
C LEU A 10 79.60 38.35 -12.45
N PRO A 11 78.86 39.05 -11.58
CA PRO A 11 78.12 38.42 -10.49
C PRO A 11 76.68 38.13 -10.92
N TYR A 12 76.24 36.87 -10.80
CA TYR A 12 74.81 36.58 -10.69
C TYR A 12 74.55 36.06 -9.28
N LEU A 13 74.19 37.03 -8.43
CA LEU A 13 73.50 36.84 -7.15
C LEU A 13 72.17 36.15 -7.45
N LEU A 14 71.97 34.96 -6.91
CA LEU A 14 70.71 34.23 -6.96
C LEU A 14 69.71 34.92 -6.02
N PRO A 15 68.56 35.44 -6.48
CA PRO A 15 67.51 35.88 -5.57
C PRO A 15 66.68 34.66 -5.14
N VAL A 16 66.63 34.44 -3.83
CA VAL A 16 65.65 33.58 -3.16
C VAL A 16 64.26 34.10 -3.49
N LEU A 17 63.53 33.41 -4.36
CA LEU A 17 62.13 33.70 -4.65
C LEU A 17 61.25 32.85 -3.74
N LEU A 18 60.67 33.53 -2.75
CA LEU A 18 59.66 33.03 -1.83
C LEU A 18 58.40 32.65 -2.63
N LEU A 19 58.18 31.35 -2.84
CA LEU A 19 56.93 30.84 -3.42
C LEU A 19 55.80 31.02 -2.40
N ALA A 20 55.03 32.10 -2.57
CA ALA A 20 53.74 32.24 -1.94
C ALA A 20 52.80 31.14 -2.47
N THR A 21 52.55 30.13 -1.66
CA THR A 21 51.48 29.16 -1.91
C THR A 21 50.15 29.89 -1.75
N ILE A 22 49.59 30.35 -2.85
CA ILE A 22 48.18 30.68 -2.97
C ILE A 22 47.38 29.41 -2.64
N SER A 23 46.84 29.37 -1.42
CA SER A 23 45.83 28.40 -1.01
C SER A 23 44.58 28.65 -1.86
N SER A 24 44.48 27.93 -2.98
CA SER A 24 43.22 27.80 -3.70
C SER A 24 42.33 26.95 -2.81
N CYS A 25 41.44 27.60 -2.06
CA CYS A 25 40.24 26.97 -1.55
C CYS A 25 39.50 26.40 -2.76
N LYS A 26 39.76 25.13 -3.09
CA LYS A 26 38.77 24.33 -3.78
C LYS A 26 37.57 24.31 -2.85
N LYS A 27 36.56 25.08 -3.22
CA LYS A 27 35.24 24.93 -2.67
C LYS A 27 34.86 23.50 -3.08
N ASP A 28 34.98 22.57 -2.15
CA ASP A 28 34.39 21.24 -2.31
C ASP A 28 32.90 21.50 -2.47
N GLU A 29 32.46 21.56 -3.73
CA GLU A 29 31.05 21.40 -4.04
C GLU A 29 30.73 19.99 -3.58
N ASN A 30 30.25 19.90 -2.35
CA ASN A 30 29.37 18.84 -1.93
C ASN A 30 28.22 18.85 -2.94
N ASN A 31 28.41 18.14 -4.05
CA ASN A 31 27.35 17.56 -4.83
C ASN A 31 26.67 16.57 -3.86
N LYS A 32 25.91 17.12 -2.90
CA LYS A 32 24.68 16.49 -2.48
C LYS A 32 24.00 16.24 -3.80
N LEU A 33 24.01 14.99 -4.24
CA LEU A 33 23.02 14.49 -5.18
C LEU A 33 21.70 15.01 -4.62
N ILE A 34 21.20 16.09 -5.21
CA ILE A 34 19.83 16.49 -5.01
C ILE A 34 19.10 15.38 -5.75
N VAL A 35 18.81 14.30 -5.02
CA VAL A 35 17.76 13.38 -5.42
C VAL A 35 16.56 14.30 -5.52
N THR A 36 16.19 14.65 -6.75
CA THR A 36 14.97 15.41 -6.97
C THR A 36 13.88 14.51 -6.44
N ALA A 37 13.21 14.95 -5.38
CA ALA A 37 12.15 14.18 -4.78
C ALA A 37 11.18 13.74 -5.89
N GLY A 38 10.86 12.45 -5.93
CA GLY A 38 9.97 11.90 -6.93
C GLY A 38 8.63 12.64 -6.92
N LYS A 39 7.99 12.80 -8.08
CA LYS A 39 6.69 13.50 -8.20
C LYS A 39 5.65 12.99 -7.19
N TYR A 40 5.74 11.70 -6.87
CA TYR A 40 4.83 11.01 -5.97
C TYR A 40 5.47 10.56 -4.65
N GLU A 41 6.53 11.22 -4.16
CA GLU A 41 7.24 10.79 -2.93
C GLU A 41 6.63 11.35 -1.64
N ASN A 42 5.97 12.52 -1.70
CA ASN A 42 5.46 13.24 -0.53
C ASN A 42 3.94 13.12 -0.37
N GLY A 43 3.44 11.90 -0.37
CA GLY A 43 2.00 11.67 -0.38
C GLY A 43 1.63 10.21 -0.21
N PHE A 44 0.44 9.89 -0.70
CA PHE A 44 -0.02 8.52 -0.87
C PHE A 44 -1.01 8.45 -2.02
N PHE A 45 -1.22 7.25 -2.54
CA PHE A 45 -2.15 7.01 -3.63
C PHE A 45 -3.52 6.59 -3.12
N ILE A 46 -4.55 6.80 -3.92
CA ILE A 46 -5.86 6.17 -3.75
C ILE A 46 -6.15 5.41 -5.04
N LEU A 47 -6.34 4.10 -4.92
CA LEU A 47 -6.78 3.26 -6.01
C LEU A 47 -8.31 3.36 -6.10
N ASN A 48 -8.82 3.55 -7.30
CA ASN A 48 -10.24 3.76 -7.56
C ASN A 48 -10.71 2.66 -8.51
N GLU A 49 -11.79 1.98 -8.16
CA GLU A 49 -12.37 0.91 -8.98
C GLU A 49 -12.72 1.42 -10.38
N GLY A 50 -13.20 2.67 -10.47
CA GLY A 50 -13.88 3.19 -11.66
C GLY A 50 -15.37 2.84 -11.61
N SER A 51 -16.05 2.92 -12.74
CA SER A 51 -17.50 2.69 -12.81
C SER A 51 -17.80 1.68 -13.91
N TYR A 52 -18.38 0.54 -13.53
CA TYR A 52 -18.70 -0.54 -14.46
C TYR A 52 -19.42 -0.03 -15.72
N GLN A 53 -18.93 -0.44 -16.89
CA GLN A 53 -19.38 -0.03 -18.23
C GLN A 53 -19.26 1.47 -18.55
N THR A 54 -18.70 2.28 -17.66
CA THR A 54 -18.63 3.75 -17.82
C THR A 54 -17.19 4.26 -17.81
N LEU A 55 -16.42 3.94 -16.77
CA LEU A 55 -15.06 4.42 -16.56
C LEU A 55 -14.16 3.29 -16.07
N ASN A 56 -12.96 3.19 -16.62
CA ASN A 56 -11.92 2.34 -16.04
C ASN A 56 -11.48 2.84 -14.66
N GLY A 57 -10.89 1.93 -13.88
CA GLY A 57 -10.19 2.30 -12.66
C GLY A 57 -9.12 3.36 -12.87
N ASN A 58 -8.67 3.97 -11.77
CA ASN A 58 -7.66 5.01 -11.84
C ASN A 58 -6.90 5.16 -10.52
N VAL A 59 -5.77 5.85 -10.57
CA VAL A 59 -4.96 6.18 -9.40
C VAL A 59 -5.07 7.68 -9.15
N SER A 60 -5.50 8.06 -7.96
CA SER A 60 -5.40 9.43 -7.45
C SER A 60 -4.17 9.53 -6.53
N TYR A 61 -3.67 10.74 -6.30
CA TYR A 61 -2.54 11.00 -5.41
C TYR A 61 -2.84 12.17 -4.47
N PHE A 62 -2.72 11.94 -3.17
CA PHE A 62 -2.84 12.96 -2.15
C PHE A 62 -1.45 13.47 -1.77
N ASP A 63 -1.20 14.76 -1.95
CA ASP A 63 0.07 15.40 -1.61
C ASP A 63 0.02 16.02 -0.21
N TYR A 64 0.93 15.61 0.67
CA TYR A 64 0.97 16.10 2.06
C TYR A 64 1.34 17.58 2.17
N GLY A 65 2.17 18.10 1.26
CA GLY A 65 2.66 19.48 1.32
C GLY A 65 1.58 20.49 0.93
N THR A 66 0.71 20.11 -0.01
CA THR A 66 -0.37 20.97 -0.52
C THR A 66 -1.74 20.63 0.05
N GLY A 67 -1.92 19.43 0.62
CA GLY A 67 -3.20 18.92 1.09
C GLY A 67 -4.19 18.62 -0.04
N LYS A 68 -3.71 18.47 -1.28
CA LYS A 68 -4.54 18.30 -2.48
C LYS A 68 -4.56 16.85 -2.95
N LEU A 69 -5.76 16.37 -3.27
CA LEU A 69 -5.96 15.13 -4.02
C LEU A 69 -5.98 15.45 -5.53
N THR A 70 -5.06 14.85 -6.28
CA THR A 70 -5.02 14.92 -7.74
C THR A 70 -5.51 13.60 -8.30
N ASP A 71 -6.55 13.67 -9.12
CA ASP A 71 -7.10 12.50 -9.81
C ASP A 71 -6.20 12.04 -10.96
N SER A 72 -6.55 10.91 -11.57
CA SER A 72 -6.06 10.52 -12.88
C SER A 72 -4.54 10.48 -13.06
N ALA A 73 -3.81 10.21 -11.98
CA ALA A 73 -2.35 10.22 -11.97
C ALA A 73 -1.78 9.18 -12.94
N PHE A 74 -2.33 7.96 -12.97
CA PHE A 74 -1.83 6.90 -13.86
C PHE A 74 -1.94 7.29 -15.34
N THR A 75 -3.11 7.77 -15.77
CA THR A 75 -3.34 8.17 -17.17
C THR A 75 -2.52 9.40 -17.56
N LYS A 76 -2.28 10.35 -16.63
CA LYS A 76 -1.43 11.51 -16.88
C LYS A 76 0.02 11.09 -17.18
N GLU A 77 0.52 10.06 -16.51
CA GLU A 77 1.88 9.54 -16.71
C GLU A 77 2.00 8.50 -17.84
N ASN A 78 0.87 7.91 -18.25
CA ASN A 78 0.79 6.88 -19.28
C ASN A 78 -0.40 7.17 -20.24
N PRO A 79 -0.32 8.22 -21.08
CA PRO A 79 -1.46 8.73 -21.85
C PRO A 79 -2.01 7.75 -22.91
N ASP A 80 -1.21 6.76 -23.32
CA ASP A 80 -1.54 5.72 -24.28
C ASP A 80 -1.98 4.40 -23.62
N LYS A 81 -2.08 4.38 -22.28
CA LYS A 81 -2.39 3.16 -21.50
C LYS A 81 -3.63 3.32 -20.64
N SER A 82 -4.27 2.20 -20.36
CA SER A 82 -5.44 2.14 -19.48
C SER A 82 -5.53 0.78 -18.76
N PHE A 83 -6.52 0.67 -17.89
CA PHE A 83 -6.94 -0.59 -17.28
C PHE A 83 -8.10 -1.26 -18.04
N ALA A 84 -8.27 -0.96 -19.34
CA ALA A 84 -9.34 -1.51 -20.18
C ALA A 84 -9.47 -3.06 -20.09
N PRO A 85 -10.68 -3.61 -20.35
CA PRO A 85 -11.93 -2.93 -20.76
C PRO A 85 -12.67 -2.20 -19.63
N ASN A 86 -13.67 -1.37 -19.93
CA ASN A 86 -14.44 -0.59 -18.93
C ASN A 86 -15.39 -1.43 -18.05
N THR A 87 -15.29 -2.76 -18.12
CA THR A 87 -15.99 -3.73 -17.27
C THR A 87 -15.15 -4.22 -16.09
N THR A 88 -13.93 -3.71 -15.95
CA THR A 88 -12.95 -4.12 -14.92
C THR A 88 -12.87 -3.09 -13.79
N SER A 89 -12.49 -3.49 -12.58
CA SER A 89 -12.20 -2.56 -11.48
C SER A 89 -10.76 -2.66 -10.99
N LEU A 90 -10.08 -1.53 -10.78
CA LEU A 90 -8.80 -1.51 -10.07
C LEU A 90 -9.07 -1.63 -8.56
N GLU A 91 -8.84 -2.82 -8.01
CA GLU A 91 -9.35 -3.18 -6.69
C GLU A 91 -8.29 -3.13 -5.59
N SER A 92 -7.05 -3.46 -5.95
CA SER A 92 -5.96 -3.46 -4.98
C SER A 92 -4.63 -3.11 -5.60
N GLY A 93 -3.66 -2.83 -4.72
CA GLY A 93 -2.29 -2.70 -5.11
C GLY A 93 -1.34 -2.82 -3.95
N THR A 94 -0.06 -2.94 -4.28
CA THR A 94 1.00 -3.09 -3.29
C THR A 94 2.25 -2.44 -3.83
N ILE A 95 2.90 -1.66 -2.98
CA ILE A 95 4.23 -1.12 -3.27
C ILE A 95 5.26 -2.13 -2.81
N PHE A 96 6.25 -2.44 -3.65
CA PHE A 96 7.40 -3.28 -3.29
C PHE A 96 8.58 -2.98 -4.19
N ASN A 97 9.78 -2.81 -3.62
CA ASN A 97 11.02 -2.53 -4.36
C ASN A 97 10.88 -1.42 -5.41
N HIS A 98 10.40 -0.24 -4.98
CA HIS A 98 10.20 0.94 -5.83
C HIS A 98 9.24 0.73 -7.01
N LYS A 99 8.36 -0.27 -6.91
CA LYS A 99 7.32 -0.56 -7.89
C LYS A 99 5.96 -0.62 -7.25
N ILE A 100 4.94 -0.24 -8.01
CA ILE A 100 3.54 -0.46 -7.64
C ILE A 100 2.99 -1.59 -8.50
N TYR A 101 2.46 -2.62 -7.86
CA TYR A 101 1.70 -3.68 -8.50
C TYR A 101 0.22 -3.33 -8.35
N LEU A 102 -0.46 -3.13 -9.46
CA LEU A 102 -1.87 -2.71 -9.56
C LEU A 102 -2.69 -3.89 -10.12
N LEU A 103 -3.69 -4.32 -9.36
CA LEU A 103 -4.47 -5.53 -9.63
C LEU A 103 -5.89 -5.15 -10.05
N VAL A 104 -6.24 -5.51 -11.29
CA VAL A 104 -7.52 -5.14 -11.88
C VAL A 104 -8.40 -6.39 -12.04
N LYS A 105 -9.52 -6.46 -11.31
CA LYS A 105 -10.46 -7.58 -11.32
C LYS A 105 -11.31 -7.62 -12.61
N GLY A 106 -12.10 -8.69 -12.78
CA GLY A 106 -13.15 -8.75 -13.81
C GLY A 106 -12.60 -8.78 -15.25
N GLY A 107 -11.51 -9.49 -15.47
CA GLY A 107 -10.84 -9.64 -16.77
C GLY A 107 -9.73 -8.61 -17.03
N GLY A 108 -9.42 -7.77 -16.05
CA GLY A 108 -8.44 -6.69 -16.18
C GLY A 108 -6.97 -7.14 -16.18
N PRO A 109 -6.06 -6.19 -16.45
CA PRO A 109 -4.63 -6.44 -16.41
C PRO A 109 -4.08 -6.49 -14.98
N LEU A 110 -2.89 -7.08 -14.82
CA LEU A 110 -1.99 -6.72 -13.70
C LEU A 110 -0.96 -5.75 -14.26
N VAL A 111 -0.84 -4.56 -13.66
CA VAL A 111 0.04 -3.49 -14.15
C VAL A 111 1.12 -3.22 -13.11
N VAL A 112 2.36 -3.04 -13.55
CA VAL A 112 3.50 -2.71 -12.69
C VAL A 112 4.05 -1.36 -13.09
N THR A 113 4.11 -0.41 -12.17
CA THR A 113 4.68 0.93 -12.40
C THR A 113 5.94 1.14 -11.59
N ASP A 114 6.75 2.12 -11.97
CA ASP A 114 7.68 2.77 -11.06
C ASP A 114 6.89 3.55 -9.99
N GLU A 115 7.33 3.50 -8.74
CA GLU A 115 6.63 4.10 -7.59
C GLU A 115 6.62 5.63 -7.64
N LEU A 116 7.73 6.24 -8.03
CA LEU A 116 7.95 7.68 -7.89
C LEU A 116 7.54 8.49 -9.11
N THR A 117 7.45 7.83 -10.27
CA THR A 117 7.03 8.42 -11.54
C THR A 117 5.68 7.89 -12.04
N LEU A 118 5.18 6.78 -11.47
CA LEU A 118 3.95 6.09 -11.89
C LEU A 118 3.95 5.61 -13.36
N LYS A 119 5.10 5.65 -14.04
CA LYS A 119 5.25 5.12 -15.39
C LYS A 119 5.20 3.60 -15.38
N GLU A 120 4.39 3.01 -16.25
CA GLU A 120 4.28 1.56 -16.37
C GLU A 120 5.59 0.94 -16.87
N THR A 121 6.08 -0.05 -16.12
CA THR A 121 7.30 -0.81 -16.38
C THR A 121 7.04 -2.28 -16.75
N GLY A 122 5.82 -2.78 -16.56
CA GLY A 122 5.44 -4.13 -16.92
C GLY A 122 3.93 -4.35 -16.83
N ARG A 123 3.44 -5.39 -17.51
CA ARG A 123 2.01 -5.72 -17.58
C ARG A 123 1.77 -7.19 -17.88
N ILE A 124 0.81 -7.79 -17.19
CA ILE A 124 0.07 -8.96 -17.67
C ILE A 124 -1.20 -8.43 -18.34
N ALA A 125 -1.37 -8.72 -19.62
CA ALA A 125 -2.48 -8.17 -20.40
C ALA A 125 -3.85 -8.62 -19.87
N ALA A 126 -4.88 -7.81 -20.15
CA ALA A 126 -6.27 -8.16 -19.87
C ALA A 126 -6.65 -9.46 -20.59
N SER A 127 -7.40 -10.31 -19.90
CA SER A 127 -7.91 -11.59 -20.39
C SER A 127 -9.16 -11.94 -19.61
N MET A 128 -10.15 -12.55 -20.25
CA MET A 128 -11.40 -12.97 -19.60
C MET A 128 -11.19 -13.94 -18.42
N ASP A 129 -10.04 -14.62 -18.38
CA ASP A 129 -9.69 -15.53 -17.29
C ASP A 129 -9.07 -14.83 -16.07
N ASN A 130 -8.66 -13.57 -16.22
CA ASN A 130 -8.03 -12.81 -15.15
C ASN A 130 -9.07 -12.33 -14.15
N ASP A 131 -8.78 -12.52 -12.87
CA ASP A 131 -9.57 -11.92 -11.80
C ASP A 131 -8.68 -11.69 -10.58
N TRP A 132 -7.81 -10.67 -10.69
CA TRP A 132 -6.76 -10.37 -9.72
C TRP A 132 -7.33 -9.81 -8.42
N ARG A 133 -6.90 -10.36 -7.28
CA ARG A 133 -7.37 -9.94 -5.94
C ARG A 133 -6.27 -9.23 -5.16
N SER A 134 -5.27 -9.93 -4.62
CA SER A 134 -4.14 -9.33 -3.90
C SER A 134 -2.78 -9.82 -4.41
N PHE A 135 -1.73 -9.03 -4.13
CA PHE A 135 -0.34 -9.38 -4.41
C PHE A 135 0.50 -9.28 -3.14
N ILE A 136 1.44 -10.21 -2.96
CA ILE A 136 2.54 -10.05 -2.02
C ILE A 136 3.87 -10.42 -2.67
N ALA A 137 4.93 -9.74 -2.27
CA ALA A 137 6.28 -10.20 -2.56
C ALA A 137 6.71 -11.27 -1.54
N LEU A 138 7.37 -12.31 -2.02
CA LEU A 138 8.04 -13.31 -1.19
C LEU A 138 9.51 -12.96 -0.97
N ASP A 139 10.15 -12.50 -2.04
CA ASP A 139 11.52 -12.01 -2.12
C ASP A 139 11.68 -11.04 -3.31
N ASN A 140 12.91 -10.68 -3.67
CA ASN A 140 13.19 -9.72 -4.74
C ASN A 140 12.80 -10.21 -6.15
N ASN A 141 12.63 -11.51 -6.35
CA ASN A 141 12.38 -12.15 -7.64
C ASN A 141 11.01 -12.83 -7.71
N ASN A 142 10.42 -13.19 -6.57
CA ASN A 142 9.20 -13.99 -6.50
C ASN A 142 8.12 -13.28 -5.68
N GLY A 143 6.89 -13.35 -6.15
CA GLY A 143 5.69 -12.96 -5.41
C GLY A 143 4.57 -13.99 -5.58
N LEU A 144 3.43 -13.71 -4.97
CA LEU A 144 2.18 -14.44 -5.16
C LEU A 144 1.09 -13.47 -5.58
N VAL A 145 0.20 -13.94 -6.45
CA VAL A 145 -1.05 -13.26 -6.78
C VAL A 145 -2.22 -14.17 -6.43
N SER A 146 -3.21 -13.63 -5.72
CA SER A 146 -4.48 -14.31 -5.48
C SER A 146 -5.52 -13.92 -6.51
N THR A 147 -6.48 -14.80 -6.71
CA THR A 147 -7.55 -14.69 -7.71
C THR A 147 -8.86 -15.27 -7.19
N ALA A 148 -9.93 -15.14 -7.97
CA ALA A 148 -11.17 -15.89 -7.69
C ALA A 148 -11.05 -17.43 -7.82
N LYS A 149 -9.89 -17.97 -8.20
CA LYS A 149 -9.69 -19.42 -8.45
C LYS A 149 -8.54 -20.02 -7.63
N GLY A 150 -7.90 -19.25 -6.75
CA GLY A 150 -6.74 -19.67 -5.96
C GLY A 150 -5.55 -18.72 -6.09
N ILE A 151 -4.36 -19.23 -5.78
CA ILE A 151 -3.10 -18.46 -5.72
C ILE A 151 -2.10 -18.98 -6.75
N TYR A 152 -1.38 -18.06 -7.38
CA TYR A 152 -0.36 -18.35 -8.38
C TYR A 152 0.96 -17.67 -8.00
N PRO A 153 2.10 -18.37 -8.06
CA PRO A 153 3.41 -17.73 -8.02
C PRO A 153 3.60 -16.76 -9.19
N LEU A 154 4.25 -15.63 -8.94
CA LEU A 154 4.57 -14.62 -9.93
C LEU A 154 6.09 -14.37 -9.95
N ASN A 155 6.71 -14.51 -11.10
CA ASN A 155 8.09 -14.07 -11.29
C ASN A 155 8.11 -12.55 -11.50
N LEU A 156 8.74 -11.79 -10.60
CA LEU A 156 8.68 -10.32 -10.59
C LEU A 156 9.46 -9.67 -11.75
N SER A 157 10.42 -10.38 -12.34
CA SER A 157 11.23 -9.87 -13.45
C SER A 157 10.55 -10.03 -14.81
N THR A 158 9.85 -11.15 -15.02
CA THR A 158 9.22 -11.52 -16.29
C THR A 158 7.70 -11.37 -16.28
N LEU A 159 7.10 -11.23 -15.10
CA LEU A 159 5.67 -11.29 -14.84
C LEU A 159 5.00 -12.60 -15.30
N ALA A 160 5.78 -13.67 -15.43
CA ALA A 160 5.25 -15.00 -15.72
C ALA A 160 4.61 -15.63 -14.47
N LEU A 161 3.44 -16.24 -14.65
CA LEU A 161 2.76 -17.01 -13.62
C LEU A 161 3.29 -18.43 -13.55
N GLY A 162 3.41 -18.95 -12.34
CA GLY A 162 3.63 -20.37 -12.06
C GLY A 162 2.33 -21.17 -12.02
N THR A 163 2.45 -22.45 -11.67
CA THR A 163 1.31 -23.33 -11.45
C THR A 163 0.52 -22.93 -10.19
N LYS A 164 -0.81 -23.05 -10.23
CA LYS A 164 -1.68 -22.83 -9.07
C LYS A 164 -1.19 -23.62 -7.86
N ILE A 165 -1.14 -22.97 -6.69
CA ILE A 165 -0.83 -23.63 -5.43
C ILE A 165 -1.96 -24.62 -5.07
N ALA A 166 -1.60 -25.86 -4.77
CA ALA A 166 -2.57 -26.90 -4.44
C ALA A 166 -3.18 -26.70 -3.04
N GLY A 167 -4.46 -27.05 -2.89
CA GLY A 167 -5.15 -27.02 -1.59
C GLY A 167 -5.66 -25.65 -1.15
N VAL A 168 -5.50 -24.62 -2.00
CA VAL A 168 -6.14 -23.30 -1.84
C VAL A 168 -6.96 -23.01 -3.09
N ASP A 169 -8.23 -23.37 -3.03
CA ASP A 169 -9.17 -23.30 -4.14
C ASP A 169 -10.23 -22.21 -3.91
N GLY A 170 -10.94 -21.85 -4.98
CA GLY A 170 -12.00 -20.84 -4.94
C GLY A 170 -11.46 -19.42 -4.79
N GLU A 171 -12.31 -18.53 -4.28
CA GLU A 171 -11.98 -17.11 -4.15
C GLU A 171 -11.00 -16.87 -3.00
N VAL A 172 -9.89 -16.23 -3.33
CA VAL A 172 -8.81 -15.90 -2.39
C VAL A 172 -8.55 -14.40 -2.45
N GLY A 173 -8.63 -13.77 -1.29
CA GLY A 173 -8.48 -12.33 -1.12
C GLY A 173 -7.08 -11.95 -0.66
N ASP A 174 -7.03 -11.28 0.49
CA ASP A 174 -5.81 -10.73 1.08
C ASP A 174 -4.78 -11.81 1.42
N MET A 175 -3.51 -11.44 1.30
CA MET A 175 -2.36 -12.26 1.67
C MET A 175 -1.33 -11.42 2.42
N ILE A 176 -0.56 -12.05 3.31
CA ILE A 176 0.60 -11.41 3.94
C ILE A 176 1.69 -12.44 4.25
N LYS A 177 2.95 -12.08 3.99
CA LYS A 177 4.11 -12.88 4.44
C LYS A 177 4.56 -12.39 5.81
N ALA A 178 4.69 -13.29 6.77
CA ALA A 178 5.18 -12.98 8.11
C ALA A 178 5.96 -14.16 8.70
N GLY A 179 7.16 -13.86 9.22
CA GLY A 179 8.10 -14.91 9.63
C GLY A 179 8.42 -15.87 8.48
N ASN A 180 8.26 -17.17 8.76
CA ASN A 180 8.48 -18.25 7.80
C ASN A 180 7.21 -18.69 7.06
N TYR A 181 6.10 -17.99 7.27
CA TYR A 181 4.80 -18.38 6.75
C TYR A 181 4.19 -17.30 5.84
N ILE A 182 3.24 -17.77 5.04
CA ILE A 182 2.38 -16.96 4.20
C ILE A 182 0.95 -17.17 4.69
N PHE A 183 0.29 -16.09 5.04
CA PHE A 183 -1.09 -16.08 5.50
C PHE A 183 -1.98 -15.67 4.33
N VAL A 184 -3.05 -16.41 4.14
CA VAL A 184 -3.96 -16.30 3.00
C VAL A 184 -5.38 -16.25 3.54
N LEU A 185 -6.17 -15.27 3.09
CA LEU A 185 -7.60 -15.24 3.35
C LEU A 185 -8.35 -15.94 2.19
N SER A 186 -8.97 -17.07 2.49
CA SER A 186 -9.80 -17.84 1.57
C SER A 186 -11.26 -17.73 1.97
N GLN A 187 -12.15 -17.52 0.99
CA GLN A 187 -13.58 -17.51 1.21
C GLN A 187 -14.10 -18.82 1.82
N THR A 188 -13.51 -19.95 1.41
CA THR A 188 -13.99 -21.28 1.81
C THR A 188 -13.41 -21.71 3.16
N ASP A 189 -12.13 -21.42 3.40
CA ASP A 189 -11.38 -21.99 4.51
C ASP A 189 -11.07 -21.00 5.66
N GLY A 190 -11.44 -19.72 5.51
CA GLY A 190 -10.97 -18.64 6.37
C GLY A 190 -9.48 -18.38 6.15
N VAL A 191 -8.69 -18.29 7.22
CA VAL A 191 -7.23 -18.10 7.10
C VAL A 191 -6.52 -19.42 6.85
N VAL A 192 -5.87 -19.54 5.70
CA VAL A 192 -4.95 -20.64 5.37
C VAL A 192 -3.52 -20.16 5.54
N ILE A 193 -2.73 -20.92 6.30
CA ILE A 193 -1.32 -20.61 6.59
C ILE A 193 -0.45 -21.59 5.82
N LEU A 194 0.35 -21.08 4.89
CA LEU A 194 1.27 -21.85 4.05
C LEU A 194 2.70 -21.72 4.56
N LYS A 195 3.49 -22.77 4.40
CA LYS A 195 4.96 -22.75 4.56
C LYS A 195 5.62 -22.16 3.31
N ALA A 196 6.93 -21.98 3.36
CA ALA A 196 7.73 -21.50 2.24
C ALA A 196 7.67 -22.40 0.98
N ASP A 197 7.40 -23.70 1.14
CA ASP A 197 7.18 -24.66 0.05
C ASP A 197 5.71 -24.73 -0.42
N PHE A 198 4.88 -23.80 0.06
CA PHE A 198 3.44 -23.71 -0.17
C PHE A 198 2.60 -24.87 0.38
N SER A 199 3.17 -25.79 1.17
CA SER A 199 2.37 -26.76 1.91
C SER A 199 1.56 -26.07 3.02
N ILE A 200 0.33 -26.54 3.25
CA ILE A 200 -0.55 -25.99 4.28
C ILE A 200 -0.01 -26.39 5.67
N ALA A 201 0.29 -25.39 6.49
CA ALA A 201 0.67 -25.57 7.88
C ALA A 201 -0.55 -25.62 8.80
N LYS A 202 -1.56 -24.77 8.56
CA LYS A 202 -2.74 -24.62 9.42
C LYS A 202 -3.87 -23.93 8.67
N LYS A 203 -5.12 -24.20 9.08
CA LYS A 203 -6.32 -23.45 8.69
C LYS A 203 -7.01 -22.91 9.94
N ILE A 204 -7.64 -21.74 9.82
CA ILE A 204 -8.45 -21.10 10.87
C ILE A 204 -9.75 -20.65 10.19
N ALA A 205 -10.83 -21.38 10.46
CA ALA A 205 -12.14 -21.14 9.86
C ALA A 205 -12.80 -19.85 10.36
N ASP A 206 -13.89 -19.46 9.70
CA ASP A 206 -14.80 -18.39 10.11
C ASP A 206 -14.14 -17.00 10.22
N LEU A 207 -13.21 -16.73 9.29
CA LEU A 207 -12.51 -15.45 9.14
C LEU A 207 -12.73 -14.90 7.73
N ASP A 208 -13.07 -13.62 7.64
CA ASP A 208 -13.62 -12.97 6.44
C ASP A 208 -12.96 -11.63 6.09
N VAL A 209 -12.21 -11.04 7.02
CA VAL A 209 -11.54 -9.74 6.86
C VAL A 209 -10.11 -9.85 7.37
N ALA A 210 -9.13 -9.55 6.51
CA ALA A 210 -7.71 -9.68 6.84
C ALA A 210 -6.87 -8.84 5.87
N PHE A 211 -5.54 -8.72 5.98
CA PHE A 211 -4.76 -8.90 7.20
C PHE A 211 -4.27 -7.55 7.70
N ALA A 212 -4.23 -7.37 9.02
CA ALA A 212 -3.45 -6.30 9.62
C ALA A 212 -2.24 -6.88 10.35
N LYS A 213 -1.06 -6.27 10.16
CA LYS A 213 0.15 -6.64 10.90
C LYS A 213 0.31 -5.70 12.09
N GLY A 214 0.15 -6.24 13.30
CA GLY A 214 0.37 -5.50 14.54
C GLY A 214 1.82 -5.04 14.68
N LYS A 215 2.03 -4.01 15.50
CA LYS A 215 3.37 -3.50 15.85
C LYS A 215 4.27 -4.57 16.47
N ASP A 216 3.68 -5.50 17.23
CA ASP A 216 4.35 -6.68 17.80
C ASP A 216 4.69 -7.77 16.76
N GLY A 217 4.28 -7.59 15.51
CA GLY A 217 4.45 -8.54 14.41
C GLY A 217 3.32 -9.57 14.30
N SER A 218 2.37 -9.60 15.23
CA SER A 218 1.21 -10.50 15.18
C SER A 218 0.35 -10.22 13.95
N ILE A 219 -0.22 -11.26 13.37
CA ILE A 219 -1.10 -11.18 12.21
C ILE A 219 -2.55 -11.21 12.66
N TRP A 220 -3.32 -10.22 12.23
CA TRP A 220 -4.69 -10.02 12.65
C TRP A 220 -5.66 -10.26 11.50
N ALA A 221 -6.73 -10.98 11.81
CA ALA A 221 -7.85 -11.27 10.93
C ALA A 221 -9.13 -11.28 11.74
N ALA A 222 -10.28 -11.14 11.11
CA ALA A 222 -11.58 -11.05 11.78
C ALA A 222 -12.65 -11.77 10.96
N GLY A 223 -13.64 -12.33 11.62
CA GLY A 223 -14.82 -12.92 10.98
C GLY A 223 -15.83 -13.36 12.03
N SER A 224 -17.06 -13.65 11.59
CA SER A 224 -18.17 -13.93 12.51
C SER A 224 -18.29 -12.85 13.59
N ASN A 225 -18.06 -13.18 14.87
CA ASN A 225 -18.08 -12.23 15.98
C ASN A 225 -16.74 -12.19 16.72
N GLN A 226 -15.63 -12.37 16.00
CA GLN A 226 -14.29 -12.39 16.60
C GLN A 226 -13.24 -11.66 15.77
N LEU A 227 -12.33 -11.01 16.50
CA LEU A 227 -11.03 -10.57 16.04
C LEU A 227 -10.00 -11.60 16.52
N VAL A 228 -9.11 -12.02 15.64
CA VAL A 228 -8.13 -13.07 15.90
C VAL A 228 -6.73 -12.51 15.71
N SER A 229 -5.88 -12.76 16.69
CA SER A 229 -4.44 -12.52 16.62
C SER A 229 -3.70 -13.84 16.44
N ILE A 230 -2.74 -13.87 15.53
CA ILE A 230 -1.95 -15.05 15.20
C ILE A 230 -0.47 -14.70 15.33
N ASP A 231 0.23 -15.43 16.19
CA ASP A 231 1.69 -15.33 16.30
C ASP A 231 2.35 -15.91 15.04
N PRO A 232 3.16 -15.15 14.29
CA PRO A 232 3.70 -15.59 13.00
C PRO A 232 4.88 -16.57 13.12
N VAL A 233 5.28 -16.95 14.33
CA VAL A 233 6.35 -17.91 14.60
C VAL A 233 5.77 -19.23 15.09
N THR A 234 4.89 -19.17 16.10
CA THR A 234 4.31 -20.34 16.77
C THR A 234 2.96 -20.75 16.18
N LEU A 235 2.32 -19.88 15.39
CA LEU A 235 0.95 -20.04 14.90
C LEU A 235 -0.10 -20.18 16.02
N THR A 236 0.24 -19.69 17.22
CA THR A 236 -0.69 -19.60 18.35
C THR A 236 -1.77 -18.58 18.02
N VAL A 237 -3.02 -18.93 18.33
CA VAL A 237 -4.21 -18.15 17.99
C VAL A 237 -4.84 -17.62 19.27
N LYS A 238 -5.11 -16.32 19.31
CA LYS A 238 -5.86 -15.67 20.39
C LYS A 238 -7.13 -15.05 19.80
N ASN A 239 -8.27 -15.40 20.38
CA ASN A 239 -9.57 -14.88 19.98
C ASN A 239 -10.00 -13.73 20.91
N ILE A 240 -10.55 -12.68 20.32
CA ILE A 240 -11.09 -11.51 20.97
C ILE A 240 -12.54 -11.35 20.48
N ALA A 241 -13.50 -11.32 21.41
CA ALA A 241 -14.90 -11.13 21.04
C ALA A 241 -15.16 -9.73 20.45
N VAL A 242 -16.03 -9.68 19.46
CA VAL A 242 -16.48 -8.46 18.78
C VAL A 242 -17.99 -8.31 19.00
N PRO A 243 -18.51 -7.11 19.34
CA PRO A 243 -19.92 -6.94 19.69
C PRO A 243 -20.87 -6.85 18.48
N PHE A 244 -20.39 -7.19 17.28
CA PHE A 244 -21.14 -7.15 16.02
C PHE A 244 -20.66 -8.28 15.10
N VAL A 245 -21.46 -8.57 14.06
CA VAL A 245 -21.08 -9.52 13.02
C VAL A 245 -20.16 -8.83 12.02
N ILE A 246 -19.05 -9.47 11.71
CA ILE A 246 -18.08 -9.05 10.71
C ILE A 246 -18.51 -9.64 9.38
N ASN A 247 -18.69 -8.77 8.39
CA ASN A 247 -19.03 -9.15 7.04
C ASN A 247 -17.78 -9.07 6.14
N GLY A 248 -17.48 -10.16 5.44
CA GLY A 248 -16.50 -10.18 4.38
C GLY A 248 -17.00 -9.49 3.11
N SER A 249 -16.10 -9.28 2.16
CA SER A 249 -16.39 -8.57 0.91
C SER A 249 -16.66 -9.50 -0.29
N TRP A 250 -16.75 -10.81 -0.07
CA TRP A 250 -16.70 -11.84 -1.12
C TRP A 250 -17.68 -11.64 -2.30
N GLY A 251 -17.26 -12.11 -3.48
CA GLY A 251 -18.00 -11.95 -4.74
C GLY A 251 -17.62 -10.65 -5.45
N ALA A 252 -18.11 -9.51 -4.97
CA ALA A 252 -17.62 -8.21 -5.46
C ALA A 252 -16.14 -8.02 -5.13
N TRP A 253 -15.77 -8.44 -3.92
CA TRP A 253 -14.47 -8.43 -3.24
C TRP A 253 -13.69 -7.13 -3.35
N HIS A 254 -13.29 -6.66 -2.17
CA HIS A 254 -12.34 -5.60 -1.93
C HIS A 254 -11.42 -6.01 -0.78
N THR A 255 -10.25 -5.38 -0.70
CA THR A 255 -9.29 -5.54 0.41
C THR A 255 -9.99 -5.37 1.76
N GLY A 256 -9.66 -6.22 2.75
CA GLY A 256 -10.31 -6.23 4.05
C GLY A 256 -10.20 -4.90 4.82
N SER A 257 -11.32 -4.46 5.40
CA SER A 257 -11.43 -3.22 6.19
C SER A 257 -10.86 -3.35 7.61
N ILE A 258 -9.58 -3.72 7.69
CA ILE A 258 -8.79 -3.86 8.91
C ILE A 258 -7.40 -3.26 8.71
N THR A 259 -6.89 -2.54 9.72
CA THR A 259 -5.54 -1.99 9.68
C THR A 259 -4.95 -1.88 11.09
N ALA A 260 -3.64 -1.69 11.21
CA ALA A 260 -2.94 -1.62 12.49
C ALA A 260 -2.06 -0.37 12.55
N SER A 261 -1.94 0.20 13.75
CA SER A 261 -0.95 1.25 14.02
C SER A 261 0.45 0.64 14.07
N THR A 262 1.44 1.36 13.53
CA THR A 262 2.86 1.02 13.70
C THR A 262 3.49 1.72 14.91
N THR A 263 2.82 2.71 15.48
CA THR A 263 3.28 3.45 16.67
C THR A 263 2.70 2.89 17.96
N ASP A 264 1.44 2.46 17.92
CA ASP A 264 0.66 1.98 19.06
C ASP A 264 0.26 0.52 18.85
N ASP A 265 0.10 -0.26 19.91
CA ASP A 265 -0.42 -1.63 19.84
C ASP A 265 -1.95 -1.61 19.66
N ALA A 266 -2.39 -1.07 18.52
CA ALA A 266 -3.79 -0.82 18.20
C ALA A 266 -4.18 -1.42 16.84
N ILE A 267 -5.34 -2.08 16.82
CA ILE A 267 -5.99 -2.61 15.61
C ILE A 267 -7.28 -1.84 15.38
N PHE A 268 -7.50 -1.40 14.15
CA PHE A 268 -8.71 -0.72 13.71
C PHE A 268 -9.50 -1.65 12.79
N LEU A 269 -10.80 -1.76 13.03
CA LEU A 269 -11.71 -2.62 12.29
C LEU A 269 -12.98 -1.84 11.95
N ALA A 270 -13.34 -1.81 10.68
CA ALA A 270 -14.61 -1.25 10.24
C ALA A 270 -15.74 -2.26 10.51
N LYS A 271 -16.88 -1.75 10.97
CA LYS A 271 -18.13 -2.52 11.04
C LYS A 271 -18.90 -2.28 9.74
N ASN A 272 -18.61 -3.08 8.72
CA ASN A 272 -19.33 -3.04 7.45
C ASN A 272 -20.67 -3.77 7.55
N GLU A 273 -21.64 -3.28 6.81
CA GLU A 273 -22.90 -3.98 6.58
C GLU A 273 -22.70 -5.08 5.51
N GLN A 274 -23.65 -6.02 5.40
CA GLN A 274 -23.48 -7.19 4.53
C GLN A 274 -23.32 -6.85 3.03
N TYR A 275 -23.95 -5.76 2.57
CA TYR A 275 -23.97 -5.37 1.16
C TYR A 275 -23.52 -3.93 0.92
N ASN A 276 -23.16 -3.21 1.99
CA ASN A 276 -22.88 -1.77 1.98
C ASN A 276 -21.69 -1.44 2.88
N GLY A 277 -21.21 -0.22 2.72
CA GLY A 277 -20.22 0.36 3.61
C GLY A 277 -20.67 0.44 5.07
N GLY A 278 -19.71 0.43 5.98
CA GLY A 278 -19.94 0.71 7.39
C GLY A 278 -19.96 2.20 7.74
N THR A 279 -20.51 2.53 8.90
CA THR A 279 -20.49 3.89 9.49
C THR A 279 -19.77 3.95 10.84
N GLU A 280 -19.25 2.83 11.32
CA GLU A 280 -18.56 2.73 12.61
C GLU A 280 -17.20 2.05 12.45
N ILE A 281 -16.18 2.60 13.10
CA ILE A 281 -14.84 2.01 13.18
C ILE A 281 -14.55 1.75 14.65
N TYR A 282 -14.07 0.55 14.96
CA TYR A 282 -13.73 0.12 16.30
C TYR A 282 -12.21 0.03 16.45
N LYS A 283 -11.71 0.34 17.65
CA LYS A 283 -10.29 0.27 18.00
C LYS A 283 -10.09 -0.72 19.14
N TYR A 284 -9.27 -1.74 18.90
CA TYR A 284 -8.83 -2.69 19.90
C TYR A 284 -7.40 -2.38 20.35
N THR A 285 -7.16 -2.38 21.66
CA THR A 285 -5.82 -2.47 22.24
C THR A 285 -5.82 -3.54 23.33
N ALA A 286 -4.71 -4.27 23.49
CA ALA A 286 -4.61 -5.29 24.54
C ALA A 286 -4.69 -4.70 25.96
N THR A 287 -4.25 -3.45 26.13
CA THR A 287 -4.27 -2.71 27.40
C THR A 287 -5.65 -2.19 27.77
N ASN A 288 -6.57 -2.06 26.81
CA ASN A 288 -7.93 -1.59 27.02
C ASN A 288 -8.92 -2.33 26.12
N ALA A 289 -9.00 -3.65 26.25
CA ALA A 289 -9.88 -4.47 25.42
C ALA A 289 -11.36 -4.04 25.53
N ALA A 290 -11.77 -3.46 26.66
CA ALA A 290 -13.12 -2.94 26.88
C ALA A 290 -13.48 -1.78 25.94
N SER A 291 -12.52 -1.01 25.41
CA SER A 291 -12.82 0.05 24.45
C SER A 291 -13.39 -0.46 23.12
N PHE A 292 -13.22 -1.76 22.85
CA PHE A 292 -13.68 -2.39 21.62
C PHE A 292 -15.19 -2.71 21.64
N THR A 293 -15.91 -2.39 22.73
CA THR A 293 -17.37 -2.56 22.80
C THR A 293 -18.16 -1.36 22.29
N THR A 294 -17.50 -0.24 22.03
CA THR A 294 -18.12 0.99 21.51
C THR A 294 -17.38 1.50 20.28
N PRO A 295 -18.05 2.13 19.31
CA PRO A 295 -17.37 2.75 18.17
C PRO A 295 -16.30 3.75 18.63
N PHE A 296 -15.10 3.63 18.07
CA PHE A 296 -14.01 4.58 18.25
C PHE A 296 -14.20 5.82 17.37
N ILE A 297 -14.66 5.61 16.13
CA ILE A 297 -15.03 6.67 15.18
C ILE A 297 -16.42 6.36 14.64
N LYS A 298 -17.24 7.39 14.50
CA LYS A 298 -18.50 7.37 13.75
C LYS A 298 -18.35 8.24 12.50
N ILE A 299 -18.70 7.67 11.36
CA ILE A 299 -18.69 8.37 10.07
C ILE A 299 -19.83 9.41 10.07
N PRO A 300 -19.63 10.60 9.48
CA PRO A 300 -20.67 11.63 9.42
C PRO A 300 -21.97 11.14 8.77
N ASP A 301 -23.10 11.65 9.26
CA ASP A 301 -24.43 11.27 8.79
C ASP A 301 -24.59 11.42 7.26
N GLY A 302 -25.23 10.43 6.63
CA GLY A 302 -25.45 10.39 5.19
C GLY A 302 -24.24 9.95 4.36
N LYS A 303 -23.19 9.44 5.00
CA LYS A 303 -22.00 8.86 4.36
C LYS A 303 -21.74 7.44 4.85
N GLU A 304 -21.06 6.66 4.02
CA GLU A 304 -20.63 5.30 4.33
C GLU A 304 -19.21 5.05 3.81
N MET A 305 -18.44 4.21 4.52
CA MET A 305 -17.12 3.78 4.03
C MET A 305 -17.25 3.03 2.70
N TYR A 306 -16.22 3.05 1.87
CA TYR A 306 -16.21 2.31 0.59
C TYR A 306 -14.87 1.60 0.36
N GLY A 307 -14.93 0.43 -0.29
CA GLY A 307 -13.77 -0.44 -0.51
C GLY A 307 -13.15 -0.89 0.81
N GLN A 308 -11.82 -0.87 0.90
CA GLN A 308 -11.11 -1.09 2.16
C GLN A 308 -11.61 -0.15 3.25
N GLY A 309 -11.94 1.10 2.90
CA GLY A 309 -12.60 2.07 3.77
C GLY A 309 -11.72 2.66 4.86
N ILE A 310 -10.77 1.89 5.41
CA ILE A 310 -9.85 2.30 6.48
C ILE A 310 -8.42 1.87 6.17
N SER A 311 -7.47 2.77 6.40
CA SER A 311 -6.04 2.43 6.31
C SER A 311 -5.20 3.31 7.25
N TYR A 312 -4.13 2.77 7.80
CA TYR A 312 -3.23 3.51 8.68
C TYR A 312 -2.10 4.20 7.89
N ASN A 313 -1.97 5.51 8.08
CA ASN A 313 -0.87 6.30 7.52
C ASN A 313 0.20 6.51 8.61
N ALA A 314 1.29 5.73 8.52
CA ALA A 314 2.40 5.78 9.47
C ALA A 314 3.15 7.12 9.48
N LYS A 315 3.25 7.80 8.33
CA LYS A 315 3.98 9.08 8.24
C LYS A 315 3.28 10.19 9.03
N LEU A 316 1.95 10.19 9.04
CA LEU A 316 1.15 11.17 9.78
C LEU A 316 0.68 10.67 11.16
N ASN A 317 0.85 9.37 11.44
CA ASN A 317 0.19 8.67 12.55
C ASN A 317 -1.32 8.97 12.59
N GLN A 318 -1.99 8.72 11.46
CA GLN A 318 -3.42 9.01 11.29
C GLN A 318 -4.13 7.82 10.65
N LEU A 319 -5.41 7.65 11.00
CA LEU A 319 -6.29 6.75 10.27
C LEU A 319 -6.89 7.51 9.09
N ILE A 320 -6.67 6.99 7.90
CA ILE A 320 -7.22 7.50 6.65
C ILE A 320 -8.50 6.72 6.36
N VAL A 321 -9.58 7.43 6.07
CA VAL A 321 -10.89 6.84 5.83
C VAL A 321 -11.49 7.37 4.55
N THR A 322 -11.91 6.48 3.65
CA THR A 322 -12.55 6.83 2.38
C THR A 322 -14.04 6.54 2.45
N THR A 323 -14.87 7.53 2.10
CA THR A 323 -16.32 7.40 2.13
C THR A 323 -16.97 7.89 0.85
N VAL A 324 -18.18 7.40 0.61
CA VAL A 324 -19.12 7.93 -0.37
C VAL A 324 -20.38 8.43 0.33
N LYS A 325 -21.16 9.30 -0.31
CA LYS A 325 -22.51 9.61 0.17
C LYS A 325 -23.41 8.39 0.00
N SER A 326 -24.13 8.04 1.06
CA SER A 326 -25.03 6.89 1.07
C SER A 326 -26.18 7.03 0.07
N GLY A 327 -26.64 5.89 -0.45
CA GLY A 327 -27.86 5.82 -1.25
C GLY A 327 -27.67 5.52 -2.74
N TYR A 328 -26.53 4.97 -3.15
CA TYR A 328 -26.23 4.49 -4.51
C TYR A 328 -26.33 5.52 -5.65
N GLY A 329 -25.96 5.08 -6.86
CA GLY A 329 -26.12 5.85 -8.09
C GLY A 329 -25.39 7.19 -8.03
N GLU A 330 -26.12 8.28 -8.28
CA GLU A 330 -25.57 9.64 -8.25
C GLU A 330 -24.99 10.05 -6.88
N ASN A 331 -25.44 9.44 -5.78
CA ASN A 331 -24.88 9.73 -4.46
C ASN A 331 -23.39 9.33 -4.41
N PHE A 332 -22.99 8.25 -5.09
CA PHE A 332 -21.60 7.81 -5.14
C PHE A 332 -20.68 8.74 -5.95
N LYS A 333 -21.21 9.82 -6.53
CA LYS A 333 -20.36 10.90 -7.04
C LYS A 333 -19.81 11.80 -5.94
N VAL A 334 -20.36 11.78 -4.73
CA VAL A 334 -19.89 12.59 -3.61
C VAL A 334 -19.00 11.71 -2.74
N ASN A 335 -17.73 12.03 -2.68
CA ASN A 335 -16.72 11.26 -1.98
C ASN A 335 -15.96 12.15 -1.01
N ASP A 336 -15.42 11.53 0.05
CA ASP A 336 -14.60 12.23 1.03
C ASP A 336 -13.43 11.36 1.48
N LEU A 337 -12.32 12.03 1.77
CA LEU A 337 -11.13 11.46 2.36
C LEU A 337 -10.95 12.11 3.73
N TYR A 338 -11.11 11.33 4.80
CA TYR A 338 -11.02 11.79 6.18
C TYR A 338 -9.69 11.40 6.82
N PHE A 339 -9.22 12.26 7.72
CA PHE A 339 -8.01 12.07 8.52
C PHE A 339 -8.38 12.08 9.99
N TYR A 340 -8.22 10.95 10.67
CA TYR A 340 -8.55 10.82 12.10
C TYR A 340 -7.30 10.61 12.95
N ASP A 341 -7.32 11.18 14.14
CA ASP A 341 -6.34 10.95 15.18
C ASP A 341 -6.44 9.52 15.71
N THR A 342 -5.35 8.76 15.65
CA THR A 342 -5.34 7.35 16.07
C THR A 342 -5.45 7.16 17.58
N ALA A 343 -5.12 8.18 18.38
CA ALA A 343 -5.23 8.11 19.84
C ALA A 343 -6.66 8.42 20.31
N THR A 344 -7.27 9.47 19.77
CA THR A 344 -8.53 10.06 20.28
C THR A 344 -9.75 9.82 19.41
N GLY A 345 -9.57 9.47 18.13
CA GLY A 345 -10.68 9.32 17.17
C GLY A 345 -11.21 10.65 16.64
N ALA A 346 -10.59 11.78 17.01
CA ALA A 346 -10.98 13.10 16.53
C ALA A 346 -10.62 13.28 15.05
N GLN A 347 -11.57 13.79 14.26
CA GLN A 347 -11.30 14.21 12.88
C GLN A 347 -10.35 15.41 12.89
N LYS A 348 -9.26 15.31 12.13
CA LYS A 348 -8.24 16.36 11.97
C LYS A 348 -8.48 17.19 10.72
N ALA A 349 -8.89 16.54 9.63
CA ALA A 349 -9.13 17.15 8.34
C ALA A 349 -10.00 16.24 7.48
N ASP A 350 -10.51 16.79 6.39
CA ASP A 350 -11.16 16.07 5.31
C ASP A 350 -10.90 16.75 3.96
N VAL A 351 -10.98 15.97 2.89
CA VAL A 351 -10.95 16.45 1.51
C VAL A 351 -12.13 15.84 0.76
N ALA A 352 -13.07 16.69 0.37
CA ALA A 352 -14.17 16.31 -0.50
C ALA A 352 -13.74 16.29 -1.97
N TYR A 353 -14.25 15.32 -2.73
CA TYR A 353 -14.01 15.21 -4.17
C TYR A 353 -15.21 14.59 -4.89
N THR A 354 -15.43 15.02 -6.14
CA THR A 354 -16.64 14.68 -6.89
C THR A 354 -16.31 13.87 -8.14
N GLY A 355 -17.02 12.75 -8.34
CA GLY A 355 -16.87 11.86 -9.48
C GLY A 355 -17.18 10.41 -9.12
N LEU A 356 -17.44 9.58 -10.14
CA LEU A 356 -17.63 8.14 -9.97
C LEU A 356 -16.27 7.44 -9.82
N TYR A 357 -15.70 7.54 -8.62
CA TYR A 357 -14.37 6.98 -8.30
C TYR A 357 -14.47 5.59 -7.70
N PHE A 358 -15.31 5.42 -6.67
CA PHE A 358 -15.40 4.17 -5.91
C PHE A 358 -14.03 3.80 -5.31
N PRO A 359 -13.59 4.52 -4.26
CA PRO A 359 -12.23 4.40 -3.74
C PRO A 359 -12.00 3.00 -3.15
N ALA A 360 -11.22 2.18 -3.85
CA ALA A 360 -10.95 0.79 -3.49
C ALA A 360 -10.04 0.71 -2.27
N MET A 361 -8.90 1.41 -2.29
CA MET A 361 -8.01 1.51 -1.13
C MET A 361 -7.02 2.68 -1.21
N PRO A 362 -6.71 3.34 -0.08
CA PRO A 362 -5.46 4.07 0.09
C PRO A 362 -4.24 3.15 -0.03
N LEU A 363 -3.17 3.64 -0.67
CA LEU A 363 -1.92 2.91 -0.87
C LEU A 363 -0.73 3.80 -0.48
N PHE A 364 0.07 3.35 0.50
CA PHE A 364 1.17 4.10 1.08
C PHE A 364 2.53 3.54 0.66
N HIS A 365 3.52 4.44 0.60
CA HIS A 365 4.94 4.08 0.51
C HIS A 365 5.34 3.18 1.69
N GLN A 366 6.24 2.22 1.44
CA GLN A 366 6.77 1.29 2.46
C GLN A 366 7.85 1.91 3.34
#